data_AF-A0A966XIC6-F1
#
_entry.id   AF-A0A966XIC6-F1
#
_cell.length_a   1.000
_cell.length_b   1.000
_cell.length_c   1.000
_cell.angle_alpha   90.00
_cell.angle_beta   90.00
_cell.angle_gamma   90.00
#
_symmetry.space_group_name_H-M   'P 1'
#
loop_
_entity.id
_entity.type
_entity.pdbx_description
1 polymer ?
#
loop_
_entity_poly.entity_id
_entity_poly.type
_entity_poly.pdbx_seq_one_letter_code
_entity_poly.pdbx_strand_id
1 'polypeptide(L)' 'RARIIATREGDMDAMTVQIETSAGEASVFEDLVKTHLKLKGTIEIFPTGSLPRDGLVIEDQRKYD' A
#
# COMPACT_ATOMS: atom_id res chain seq x y z
N ARG A 1 8.07 -7.61 0.52
CA ARG A 1 8.09 -6.43 1.43
C ARG A 1 6.84 -5.62 1.17
N ALA A 2 6.48 -4.69 2.05
CA ALA A 2 5.34 -3.83 1.77
C ALA A 2 5.57 -2.41 2.28
N ARG A 3 4.98 -1.45 1.59
CA ARG A 3 4.82 -0.06 2.03
C ARG A 3 3.34 0.31 1.92
N ILE A 4 2.83 0.98 2.94
CA ILE A 4 1.49 1.55 2.94
C ILE A 4 1.64 3.05 2.74
N ILE A 5 0.99 3.60 1.72
CA ILE A 5 0.92 5.03 1.47
C ILE A 5 -0.49 5.51 1.84
N ALA A 6 -0.58 6.42 2.80
CA ALA A 6 -1.84 7.07 3.16
C ALA A 6 -1.91 8.44 2.48
N THR A 7 -2.99 8.69 1.75
CA THR A 7 -3.25 9.94 1.03
C THR A 7 -4.66 10.44 1.33
N ARG A 8 -4.99 11.64 0.84
CA ARG A 8 -6.33 12.22 0.93
C ARG A 8 -6.78 12.60 -0.48
N GLU A 9 -7.88 12.03 -0.95
CA GLU A 9 -8.49 12.34 -2.24
C GLU A 9 -9.79 13.10 -2.00
N GLY A 10 -9.73 14.43 -2.16
CA GLY A 10 -10.82 15.30 -1.73
C GLY A 10 -11.02 15.22 -0.21
N ASP A 11 -12.24 14.86 0.21
CA ASP A 11 -12.58 14.71 1.62
C ASP A 11 -12.39 13.28 2.17
N MET A 12 -11.96 12.33 1.33
CA MET A 12 -11.83 10.93 1.71
C MET A 12 -10.37 10.51 1.92
N ASP A 13 -10.13 9.70 2.95
CA ASP A 13 -8.86 8.98 3.10
C ASP A 13 -8.73 7.93 1.99
N ALA A 14 -7.56 7.88 1.36
CA ALA A 14 -7.18 6.87 0.39
C ALA A 14 -5.91 6.14 0.85
N MET A 15 -5.81 4.85 0.52
CA MET A 15 -4.69 4.02 0.92
C MET A 15 -4.19 3.20 -0.27
N THR A 16 -2.88 3.21 -0.49
CA THR A 16 -2.20 2.35 -1.46
C THR A 16 -1.27 1.40 -0.73
N VAL A 17 -1.39 0.10 -0.99
CA VAL A 17 -0.54 -0.95 -0.45
C VAL A 17 0.40 -1.42 -1.55
N GLN A 18 1.65 -0.99 -1.47
CA GLN A 18 2.69 -1.42 -2.39
C GLN A 18 3.31 -2.71 -1.87
N ILE A 19 3.26 -3.78 -2.67
CA ILE A 19 3.74 -5.10 -2.30
C ILE A 19 4.88 -5.49 -3.24
N GLU A 20 6.07 -5.62 -2.67
CA GLU A 20 7.22 -6.17 -3.35
C GLU A 20 7.19 -7.71 -3.27
N THR A 21 7.01 -8.35 -4.42
CA THR A 21 6.85 -9.81 -4.53
C THR A 21 7.27 -10.33 -5.91
N SER A 22 7.45 -11.65 -6.03
CA SER A 22 7.56 -12.36 -7.31
C SER A 22 6.22 -12.90 -7.82
N ALA A 23 5.16 -12.77 -7.01
CA ALA A 23 3.79 -13.11 -7.43
C ALA A 23 3.29 -12.08 -8.46
N GLY A 24 2.61 -12.55 -9.50
CA GLY A 24 2.26 -11.71 -10.66
C GLY A 24 0.99 -10.87 -10.52
N GLU A 25 0.13 -11.16 -9.54
CA GLU A 25 -1.25 -10.67 -9.52
C GLU A 25 -1.58 -9.99 -8.17
N ALA A 26 -2.15 -8.78 -8.23
CA ALA A 26 -2.59 -8.04 -7.05
C ALA A 26 -3.74 -8.73 -6.30
N SER A 27 -4.61 -9.42 -7.04
CA SER A 27 -5.79 -10.14 -6.53
C SER A 27 -5.47 -11.16 -5.43
N VAL A 28 -4.26 -11.73 -5.45
CA VAL A 28 -3.78 -12.67 -4.43
C VAL A 28 -3.73 -12.02 -3.04
N PHE A 29 -3.57 -10.71 -2.96
CA PHE A 29 -3.39 -9.97 -1.71
C PHE A 29 -4.62 -9.19 -1.28
N GLU A 30 -5.64 -9.05 -2.15
CA GLU A 30 -6.86 -8.28 -1.87
C GLU A 30 -7.55 -8.72 -0.58
N ASP A 31 -7.82 -10.02 -0.44
CA ASP A 31 -8.51 -10.56 0.74
C ASP A 31 -7.68 -10.43 2.00
N LEU A 32 -6.36 -10.63 1.92
CA LEU A 32 -5.45 -10.49 3.06
C LEU A 32 -5.39 -9.04 3.54
N VAL A 33 -5.20 -8.09 2.62
CA VAL A 33 -5.18 -6.66 2.90
C VAL A 33 -6.50 -6.23 3.52
N LYS A 34 -7.63 -6.61 2.92
CA LYS A 34 -8.96 -6.28 3.43
C LYS A 34 -9.22 -6.86 4.82
N THR A 35 -8.82 -8.10 5.05
CA THR A 35 -9.05 -8.81 6.33
C THR A 35 -8.20 -8.22 7.46
N HIS A 36 -6.92 -7.96 7.20
CA HIS A 36 -5.97 -7.57 8.24
C HIS A 36 -5.89 -6.05 8.46
N LEU A 37 -5.93 -5.26 7.39
CA LEU A 37 -5.85 -3.80 7.49
C LEU A 37 -7.22 -3.16 7.69
N LYS A 38 -8.33 -3.87 7.41
CA LYS A 38 -9.72 -3.39 7.51
C LYS A 38 -9.99 -2.14 6.66
N LEU A 39 -9.17 -1.92 5.64
CA LEU A 39 -9.26 -0.77 4.75
C LEU A 39 -9.47 -1.26 3.31
N LYS A 40 -10.24 -0.48 2.55
CA LYS A 40 -10.27 -0.60 1.09
C LYS A 40 -9.13 0.27 0.57
N GLY A 41 -8.08 -0.36 0.07
CA GLY A 41 -6.93 0.31 -0.51
C GLY A 41 -6.57 -0.32 -1.85
N THR A 42 -5.98 0.49 -2.72
CA THR A 42 -5.44 0.03 -4.01
C THR A 42 -4.18 -0.79 -3.75
N ILE A 43 -4.06 -1.95 -4.39
CA ILE A 43 -2.86 -2.79 -4.28
C ILE A 43 -2.01 -2.60 -5.53
N GLU A 44 -0.74 -2.29 -5.32
CA GLU A 44 0.26 -2.16 -6.39
C GLU A 44 1.34 -3.22 -6.21
N ILE A 45 1.61 -3.98 -7.27
CA ILE A 45 2.64 -5.01 -7.26
C ILE A 45 3.94 -4.48 -7.84
N PHE A 46 5.01 -4.71 -7.09
CA PHE A 46 6.35 -4.26 -7.41
C PHE A 46 7.30 -5.46 -7.52
N PRO A 47 8.21 -5.47 -8.52
CA PRO A 47 9.24 -6.49 -8.61
C PRO A 47 10.14 -6.52 -7.37
N THR A 48 10.67 -7.70 -7.05
CA THR A 48 11.61 -7.84 -5.92
C THR A 48 12.82 -6.92 -6.07
N GLY A 49 13.13 -6.17 -5.01
CA GLY A 49 14.20 -5.18 -4.96
C GLY A 49 13.83 -3.77 -5.42
N SER A 50 12.61 -3.50 -5.92
CA SER A 50 12.27 -2.18 -6.46
C SER A 50 11.77 -1.17 -5.43
N LEU A 51 11.26 -1.60 -4.27
CA LEU A 51 10.90 -0.66 -3.21
C LEU A 51 12.17 -0.18 -2.47
N PRO A 52 12.24 1.11 -2.09
CA PRO A 52 13.38 1.63 -1.33
C PRO A 52 13.62 0.88 -0.01
N ARG A 53 14.90 0.74 0.36
CA ARG A 53 15.33 0.13 1.64
C ARG A 53 15.68 1.22 2.66
N ASP A 54 14.76 2.16 2.84
CA ASP A 54 14.89 3.35 3.71
C ASP A 54 14.29 3.14 5.12
N GLY A 55 13.65 1.99 5.38
CA GLY A 55 12.99 1.69 6.65
C GLY A 55 11.57 2.23 6.76
N LEU A 56 11.05 2.89 5.71
CA LEU A 56 9.71 3.47 5.72
C LEU A 56 8.66 2.42 5.32
N VAL A 57 7.89 1.96 6.31
CA VAL A 57 6.81 0.98 6.15
C VAL A 57 5.45 1.65 5.95
N ILE A 58 5.23 2.80 6.61
CA ILE A 58 4.03 3.63 6.46
C ILE A 58 4.49 5.02 6.04
N GLU A 59 4.03 5.45 4.88
CA GLU A 59 4.27 6.77 4.31
C GLU A 59 2.97 7.56 4.36
N ASP A 60 2.82 8.42 5.37
CA ASP A 60 1.67 9.29 5.51
C ASP A 60 1.88 10.59 4.73
N GLN A 61 1.18 10.74 3.61
CA GLN A 61 1.23 11.90 2.74
C GLN A 61 0.03 12.83 2.94
N ARG A 62 -0.82 12.57 3.95
CA ARG A 62 -1.96 13.44 4.26
C ARG A 62 -1.47 14.76 4.82
N LYS A 63 -2.08 15.86 4.38
CA LYS A 63 -1.83 17.20 4.90
C LYS A 63 -2.95 17.61 5.85
N TYR A 64 -2.55 18.22 6.97
CA TYR A 64 -3.41 18.70 8.04
C TYR A 64 -3.17 20.20 8.19
N ASP A 65 -3.58 20.95 7.18
CA ASP A 65 -3.62 22.41 7.18
C ASP A 65 -4.64 22.93 8.21
#